data_AF-A0A815N2T8-F1
#
_entry.id   AF-A0A815N2T8-F1
#
_cell.length_a   1.000
_cell.length_b   1.000
_cell.length_c   1.000
_cell.angle_alpha   90.00
_cell.angle_beta   90.00
_cell.angle_gamma   90.00
#
_symmetry.space_group_name_H-M   'P 1'
#
loop_
_entity.id
_entity.type
_entity.pdbx_description
1 polymer ?
#
loop_
_entity_poly.entity_id
_entity_poly.type
_entity_poly.pdbx_seq_one_letter_code
_entity_poly.pdbx_strand_id
1 'polypeptide(L)'
;MLNISCKLLLVVILGSFASAIRIGSFNLHQYGPKKSSNATLTNLIAQIINDFDLAAIQEITDVSLKAPIVLHQALNGVSKLGPYTMTLSERVGDSTSKEQYIFFNREATSGLQLLSASVYDDSRYDYFERAPSMATYKVKKPGKSGVKTFTIMSDDSEML
;
A
#
# COMPACT_ATOMS: atom_id res chain seq x y z
N MET A 1 -35.17 -9.23 -56.00
CA MET A 1 -35.42 -8.50 -54.74
C MET A 1 -34.69 -9.23 -53.63
N LEU A 2 -33.54 -8.73 -53.19
CA LEU A 2 -32.67 -9.40 -52.22
C LEU A 2 -32.99 -8.90 -50.81
N ASN A 3 -33.50 -9.81 -49.97
CA ASN A 3 -33.96 -9.53 -48.62
C ASN A 3 -32.75 -9.43 -47.67
N ILE A 4 -32.34 -8.21 -47.30
CA ILE A 4 -31.23 -8.00 -46.36
C ILE A 4 -31.78 -8.15 -44.94
N SER A 5 -31.66 -9.38 -44.42
CA SER A 5 -31.84 -9.66 -43.00
C SER A 5 -30.83 -8.87 -42.18
N CYS A 6 -31.35 -7.99 -41.32
CA CYS A 6 -30.62 -7.20 -40.34
C CYS A 6 -29.92 -8.13 -39.33
N LYS A 7 -28.65 -8.48 -39.58
CA LYS A 7 -27.75 -9.03 -38.56
C LYS A 7 -27.05 -7.86 -37.87
N LEU A 8 -27.62 -7.44 -36.74
CA LEU A 8 -26.95 -6.53 -35.81
C LEU A 8 -25.76 -7.27 -35.18
N LEU A 9 -24.58 -7.13 -35.76
CA LEU A 9 -23.35 -7.63 -35.17
C LEU A 9 -22.92 -6.66 -34.05
N LEU A 10 -23.37 -6.92 -32.82
CA LEU A 10 -22.89 -6.22 -31.64
C LEU A 10 -21.47 -6.75 -31.31
N VAL A 11 -20.45 -6.11 -31.87
CA VAL A 11 -19.06 -6.33 -31.45
C VAL A 11 -18.89 -5.65 -30.09
N VAL A 12 -19.11 -6.40 -29.00
CA VAL A 12 -18.66 -5.99 -27.68
C VAL A 12 -17.15 -6.10 -27.69
N ILE A 13 -16.46 -4.99 -28.02
CA ILE A 13 -15.03 -4.88 -27.78
C ILE A 13 -14.88 -4.86 -26.25
N LEU A 14 -14.71 -6.04 -25.65
CA LEU A 14 -14.15 -6.20 -24.31
C LEU A 14 -12.68 -5.78 -24.40
N GLY A 15 -12.46 -4.47 -24.57
CA GLY A 15 -11.15 -3.89 -24.34
C GLY A 15 -10.79 -4.24 -22.91
N SER A 16 -9.75 -5.06 -22.72
CA SER A 16 -9.16 -5.22 -21.40
C SER A 16 -8.68 -3.84 -20.98
N PHE A 17 -9.46 -3.16 -20.14
CA PHE A 17 -8.96 -2.02 -19.39
C PHE A 17 -7.88 -2.59 -18.49
N ALA A 18 -6.64 -2.57 -18.95
CA ALA A 18 -5.50 -2.75 -18.08
C ALA A 18 -5.52 -1.56 -17.12
N SER A 19 -6.17 -1.74 -15.97
CA SER A 19 -6.14 -0.74 -14.90
C SER A 19 -4.69 -0.54 -14.49
N ALA A 20 -4.24 0.70 -14.48
CA ALA A 20 -2.94 1.04 -13.91
C ALA A 20 -2.96 0.69 -12.42
N ILE A 21 -1.83 0.22 -11.90
CA ILE A 21 -1.64 0.03 -10.46
C ILE A 21 -1.51 1.42 -9.83
N ARG A 22 -2.37 1.74 -8.87
CA ARG A 22 -2.32 3.00 -8.13
C ARG A 22 -1.44 2.83 -6.89
N ILE A 23 -0.37 3.61 -6.82
CA ILE A 23 0.59 3.58 -5.71
C ILE A 23 0.53 4.93 -4.99
N GLY A 24 0.44 4.89 -3.66
CA GLY A 24 0.38 6.07 -2.81
C GLY A 24 1.37 5.98 -1.65
N SER A 25 1.72 7.13 -1.10
CA SER A 25 2.52 7.24 0.11
C SER A 25 1.90 8.30 1.02
N PHE A 26 1.80 8.02 2.32
CA PHE A 26 1.14 8.92 3.26
C PHE A 26 1.81 8.88 4.64
N ASN A 27 2.40 10.00 5.03
CA ASN A 27 2.82 10.25 6.39
C ASN A 27 1.63 10.71 7.25
N LEU A 28 1.32 9.93 8.29
CA LEU A 28 0.17 10.17 9.18
C LEU A 28 0.51 11.02 10.41
N HIS A 29 1.77 11.43 10.52
CA HIS A 29 2.38 12.19 11.60
C HIS A 29 2.15 11.59 12.99
N GLN A 30 3.08 10.83 13.54
CA GLN A 30 2.95 10.18 14.85
C GLN A 30 1.63 9.40 15.04
N TYR A 31 1.27 8.53 14.09
CA TYR A 31 0.07 7.71 14.19
C TYR A 31 0.24 6.59 15.22
N GLY A 32 -0.18 6.88 16.44
CA GLY A 32 -0.18 5.97 17.58
C GLY A 32 -1.53 5.89 18.30
N PRO A 33 -1.57 5.42 19.57
CA PRO A 33 -2.82 5.13 20.29
C PRO A 33 -3.82 6.30 20.37
N LYS A 34 -3.31 7.53 20.47
CA LYS A 34 -4.13 8.74 20.50
C LYS A 34 -4.88 8.98 19.18
N LYS A 35 -4.22 8.82 18.03
CA LYS A 35 -4.84 9.03 16.72
C LYS A 35 -5.75 7.86 16.35
N SER A 36 -5.30 6.63 16.60
CA SER A 36 -6.08 5.43 16.26
C SER A 36 -7.38 5.29 17.06
N SER A 37 -7.45 5.85 18.28
CA SER A 37 -8.68 5.84 19.10
C SER A 37 -9.74 6.82 18.60
N ASN A 38 -9.40 7.77 17.72
CA ASN A 38 -10.37 8.64 17.07
C ASN A 38 -10.93 7.94 15.81
N ALA A 39 -12.09 7.29 15.96
CA ALA A 39 -12.72 6.55 14.87
C ALA A 39 -13.00 7.39 13.62
N THR A 40 -13.39 8.66 13.78
CA THR A 40 -13.63 9.57 12.64
C THR A 40 -12.34 9.81 11.84
N LEU A 41 -11.23 10.07 12.52
CA LEU A 41 -9.93 10.26 11.89
C LEU A 41 -9.44 8.97 11.20
N THR A 42 -9.49 7.84 11.91
CA THR A 42 -9.08 6.53 11.37
C THR A 42 -9.90 6.17 10.12
N ASN A 43 -11.21 6.38 10.14
CA ASN A 43 -12.08 6.10 8.99
C ASN A 43 -11.79 7.02 7.81
N LEU A 44 -11.48 8.30 8.04
CA LEU A 44 -11.06 9.22 6.99
C LEU A 44 -9.74 8.77 6.34
N ILE A 45 -8.74 8.42 7.14
CA ILE A 45 -7.46 7.90 6.66
C ILE A 45 -7.67 6.62 5.84
N ALA A 46 -8.49 5.69 6.34
CA ALA A 46 -8.84 4.46 5.64
C ALA A 46 -9.50 4.74 4.27
N GLN A 47 -10.39 5.72 4.18
CA GLN A 47 -11.01 6.12 2.92
C GLN A 47 -9.99 6.65 1.91
N ILE A 48 -9.03 7.47 2.37
CA ILE A 48 -7.94 7.98 1.52
C ILE A 48 -7.07 6.82 0.98
N ILE A 49 -6.69 5.89 1.86
CA ILE A 49 -5.84 4.73 1.47
C ILE A 49 -6.58 3.81 0.48
N ASN A 50 -7.91 3.69 0.58
CA ASN A 50 -8.73 2.82 -0.26
C ASN A 50 -8.66 3.12 -1.77
N ASP A 51 -8.20 4.32 -2.15
CA ASP A 51 -8.00 4.72 -3.54
C ASP A 51 -6.76 4.08 -4.19
N PHE A 52 -5.88 3.47 -3.41
CA PHE A 52 -4.60 2.92 -3.87
C PHE A 52 -4.59 1.39 -3.84
N ASP A 53 -3.93 0.78 -4.81
CA ASP A 53 -3.69 -0.67 -4.82
C ASP A 53 -2.56 -1.08 -3.89
N LEU A 54 -1.61 -0.17 -3.70
CA LEU A 54 -0.48 -0.26 -2.79
C LEU A 54 -0.24 1.11 -2.14
N ALA A 55 -0.23 1.16 -0.81
CA ALA A 55 0.03 2.36 -0.04
C ALA A 55 1.16 2.14 0.97
N ALA A 56 2.15 3.03 0.97
CA ALA A 56 3.18 3.12 1.99
C ALA A 56 2.77 4.14 3.06
N ILE A 57 2.72 3.74 4.32
CA ILE A 57 2.31 4.56 5.45
C ILE A 57 3.50 4.77 6.38
N GLN A 58 3.72 6.02 6.80
CA GLN A 58 4.88 6.49 7.57
C GLN A 58 4.46 7.01 8.96
N GLU A 59 5.46 7.22 9.83
CA GLU A 59 5.33 7.68 11.22
C GLU A 59 4.34 6.88 12.10
N ILE A 60 4.40 5.53 12.07
CA ILE A 60 3.64 4.70 12.99
C ILE A 60 4.37 4.57 14.34
N THR A 61 3.82 5.16 15.41
CA THR A 61 4.54 5.31 16.69
C THR A 61 4.08 4.35 17.80
N ASP A 62 3.17 3.41 17.53
CA ASP A 62 2.59 2.55 18.57
C ASP A 62 3.42 1.29 18.88
N VAL A 63 4.11 1.31 20.03
CA VAL A 63 4.86 0.15 20.56
C VAL A 63 3.99 -1.09 20.82
N SER A 64 2.68 -0.92 21.06
CA SER A 64 1.76 -2.02 21.37
C SER A 64 1.20 -2.70 20.13
N LEU A 65 1.50 -2.18 18.93
CA LEU A 65 1.02 -2.66 17.64
C LEU A 65 -0.50 -2.62 17.44
N LYS A 66 -1.24 -1.92 18.32
CA LYS A 66 -2.70 -1.83 18.23
C LYS A 66 -3.15 -0.82 17.16
N ALA A 67 -2.50 0.33 17.06
CA ALA A 67 -2.84 1.37 16.10
C ALA A 67 -2.79 0.89 14.63
N PRO A 68 -1.76 0.14 14.19
CA PRO A 68 -1.74 -0.49 12.86
C PRO A 68 -2.92 -1.43 12.62
N ILE A 69 -3.27 -2.26 13.61
CA ILE A 69 -4.38 -3.21 13.51
C ILE A 69 -5.71 -2.47 13.36
N VAL A 70 -5.93 -1.41 14.15
CA VAL A 70 -7.13 -0.57 14.07
C VAL A 70 -7.24 0.07 12.69
N LEU A 71 -6.14 0.60 12.14
CA LEU A 71 -6.13 1.17 10.80
C LEU A 71 -6.41 0.11 9.71
N HIS A 72 -5.80 -1.07 9.83
CA HIS A 72 -6.00 -2.19 8.90
C HIS A 72 -7.45 -2.68 8.89
N GLN A 73 -8.08 -2.77 10.06
CA GLN A 73 -9.49 -3.12 10.20
C GLN A 73 -10.40 -2.07 9.58
N ALA A 74 -10.16 -0.79 9.85
CA ALA A 74 -10.93 0.31 9.25
C ALA A 74 -10.79 0.32 7.71
N LEU A 75 -9.56 0.15 7.21
CA LEU A 75 -9.28 0.04 5.77
C LEU A 75 -10.04 -1.11 5.12
N ASN A 76 -10.02 -2.30 5.72
CA ASN A 76 -10.78 -3.44 5.23
C ASN A 76 -12.29 -3.26 5.36
N GLY A 77 -12.77 -2.50 6.34
CA GLY A 77 -14.18 -2.16 6.49
C GLY A 77 -14.73 -1.26 5.37
N VAL A 78 -13.88 -0.41 4.77
CA VAL A 78 -14.27 0.48 3.66
C VAL A 78 -13.85 -0.04 2.28
N SER A 79 -13.03 -1.10 2.22
CA SER A 79 -12.53 -1.62 0.95
C SER A 79 -13.63 -2.28 0.12
N LYS A 80 -13.85 -1.76 -1.09
CA LYS A 80 -14.91 -2.24 -2.00
C LYS A 80 -14.41 -3.30 -2.99
N LEU A 81 -13.12 -3.29 -3.27
CA LEU A 81 -12.53 -4.13 -4.33
C LEU A 81 -12.02 -5.46 -3.78
N GLY A 82 -11.65 -5.52 -2.50
CA GLY A 82 -11.13 -6.73 -1.86
C GLY A 82 -10.25 -6.39 -0.65
N PRO A 83 -9.86 -7.40 0.14
CA PRO A 83 -9.10 -7.16 1.35
C PRO A 83 -7.70 -6.63 1.03
N TYR A 84 -7.23 -5.70 1.87
CA TYR A 84 -5.83 -5.32 1.98
C TYR A 84 -5.09 -6.30 2.89
N THR A 85 -3.90 -6.68 2.48
CA THR A 85 -2.87 -7.24 3.36
C THR A 85 -2.05 -6.11 3.98
N MET A 86 -1.47 -6.37 5.15
CA MET A 86 -0.62 -5.43 5.88
C MET A 86 0.77 -6.02 6.06
N THR A 87 1.79 -5.30 5.61
CA THR A 87 3.19 -5.60 5.88
C THR A 87 3.76 -4.49 6.74
N LEU A 88 4.04 -4.79 8.00
CA LEU A 88 4.56 -3.85 8.98
C LEU A 88 6.08 -4.05 9.12
N SER A 89 6.84 -2.96 9.07
CA SER A 89 8.30 -3.01 9.26
C SER A 89 8.68 -3.23 10.72
N GLU A 90 9.97 -3.51 10.94
CA GLU A 90 10.58 -3.36 12.26
C GLU A 90 10.52 -1.89 12.73
N ARG A 91 10.70 -1.69 14.04
CA ARG A 91 10.76 -0.36 14.66
C ARG A 91 12.14 0.26 14.46
N VAL A 92 12.22 1.35 13.72
CA VAL A 92 13.44 2.12 13.44
C VAL A 92 13.40 3.47 14.15
N GLY A 93 14.55 4.09 14.40
CA GLY A 93 14.66 5.29 15.24
C GLY A 93 15.56 5.10 16.45
N ASP A 94 15.92 6.21 17.07
CA ASP A 94 16.68 6.23 18.31
C ASP A 94 15.91 5.60 19.49
N SER A 95 16.56 5.48 20.65
CA SER A 95 15.95 4.81 21.81
C SER A 95 14.72 5.52 22.38
N THR A 96 14.49 6.79 22.03
CA THR A 96 13.44 7.63 22.61
C THR A 96 12.24 7.81 21.69
N SER A 97 12.44 7.78 20.37
CA SER A 97 11.37 7.86 19.38
C SER A 97 11.59 6.85 18.27
N LYS A 98 10.76 5.80 18.25
CA LYS A 98 10.76 4.79 17.19
C LYS A 98 9.48 4.79 16.40
N GLU A 99 9.63 4.50 15.12
CA GLU A 99 8.57 4.51 14.13
C GLU A 99 8.59 3.22 13.31
N GLN A 100 7.48 2.96 12.63
CA GLN A 100 7.33 1.84 11.70
C GLN A 100 6.71 2.34 10.42
N TYR A 101 6.97 1.59 9.35
CA TYR A 101 6.35 1.75 8.06
C TYR A 101 5.33 0.63 7.85
N ILE A 102 4.24 0.93 7.14
CA ILE A 102 3.28 -0.09 6.69
C ILE A 102 3.19 -0.05 5.17
N PHE A 103 3.25 -1.22 4.54
CA PHE A 103 2.78 -1.41 3.18
C PHE A 103 1.42 -2.11 3.19
N PHE A 104 0.37 -1.40 2.78
CA PHE A 104 -0.94 -1.99 2.52
C PHE A 104 -1.07 -2.31 1.03
N ASN A 105 -1.43 -3.55 0.67
CA ASN A 105 -1.67 -3.91 -0.73
C ASN A 105 -2.90 -4.81 -0.91
N ARG A 106 -3.60 -4.66 -2.04
CA ARG A 106 -4.74 -5.54 -2.41
C ARG A 106 -4.30 -6.61 -3.39
N GLU A 107 -3.62 -7.65 -2.94
CA GLU A 107 -3.08 -8.69 -3.83
C GLU A 107 -4.15 -9.31 -4.74
N ALA A 108 -5.35 -9.59 -4.22
CA ALA A 108 -6.41 -10.28 -4.95
C ALA A 108 -6.88 -9.52 -6.19
N THR A 109 -6.95 -8.18 -6.13
CA THR A 109 -7.43 -7.35 -7.25
C THR A 109 -6.32 -6.71 -8.06
N SER A 110 -5.24 -6.27 -7.41
CA SER A 110 -4.11 -5.62 -8.09
C SER A 110 -3.14 -6.65 -8.72
N GLY A 111 -3.15 -7.89 -8.22
CA GLY A 111 -2.17 -8.90 -8.61
C GLY A 111 -0.75 -8.63 -8.10
N LEU A 112 -0.59 -7.72 -7.13
CA LEU A 112 0.68 -7.41 -6.47
C LEU A 112 0.96 -8.44 -5.37
N GLN A 113 1.83 -9.39 -5.67
CA GLN A 113 2.29 -10.40 -4.72
C GLN A 113 3.56 -9.89 -4.03
N LEU A 114 3.54 -9.80 -2.71
CA LEU A 114 4.74 -9.49 -1.94
C LEU A 114 5.77 -10.62 -2.10
N LEU A 115 7.01 -10.27 -2.43
CA LEU A 115 8.14 -11.20 -2.51
C LEU A 115 9.03 -11.08 -1.27
N SER A 116 9.33 -9.85 -0.85
CA SER A 116 10.17 -9.57 0.30
C SER A 116 9.85 -8.18 0.86
N ALA A 117 10.09 -8.01 2.16
CA ALA A 117 10.12 -6.71 2.80
C ALA A 117 11.24 -6.69 3.84
N SER A 118 11.95 -5.57 3.94
CA SER A 118 13.05 -5.39 4.87
C SER A 118 13.27 -3.92 5.19
N VAL A 119 13.94 -3.65 6.29
CA VAL A 119 14.55 -2.34 6.57
C VAL A 119 15.97 -2.35 6.00
N TYR A 120 16.45 -1.21 5.49
CA TYR A 120 17.83 -1.06 5.05
C TYR A 120 18.79 -1.23 6.24
N ASP A 121 19.78 -2.11 6.11
CA ASP A 121 20.81 -2.27 7.14
C ASP A 121 21.85 -1.16 7.04
N ASP A 122 21.75 -0.20 7.95
CA ASP A 122 22.65 0.94 8.08
C ASP A 122 23.67 0.79 9.22
N SER A 123 23.84 -0.41 9.77
CA SER A 123 24.73 -0.66 10.92
C SER A 123 26.20 -0.31 10.67
N ARG A 124 26.61 -0.16 9.41
CA ARG A 124 27.99 0.17 9.04
C ARG A 124 28.32 1.65 9.19
N TYR A 125 27.36 2.53 8.91
CA TYR A 125 27.62 3.96 8.78
C TYR A 125 26.69 4.85 9.60
N ASP A 126 25.52 4.36 10.01
CA ASP A 126 24.57 5.08 10.87
C ASP A 126 24.24 6.47 10.29
N TYR A 127 23.93 6.52 9.00
CA TYR A 127 23.53 7.72 8.26
C TYR A 127 22.04 8.07 8.42
N PHE A 128 21.20 7.13 8.84
CA PHE A 128 19.76 7.34 8.93
C PHE A 128 19.28 7.33 10.38
N GLU A 129 18.54 8.37 10.79
CA GLU A 129 17.82 8.34 12.06
C GLU A 129 16.78 7.21 12.07
N ARG A 130 16.04 7.03 10.95
CA ARG A 130 15.09 5.93 10.74
C ARG A 130 15.34 5.29 9.38
N ALA A 131 16.15 4.23 9.35
CA ALA A 131 16.53 3.56 8.10
C ALA A 131 15.33 3.24 7.18
N PRO A 132 15.46 3.42 5.85
CA PRO A 132 14.37 3.20 4.90
C PRO A 132 13.79 1.78 4.94
N SER A 133 12.48 1.65 4.79
CA SER A 133 11.82 0.35 4.60
C SER A 133 11.54 0.08 3.13
N MET A 134 11.75 -1.17 2.69
CA MET A 134 11.60 -1.60 1.32
C MET A 134 10.63 -2.78 1.22
N ALA A 135 9.78 -2.79 0.20
CA ALA A 135 8.92 -3.93 -0.15
C ALA A 135 8.97 -4.21 -1.65
N THR A 136 9.30 -5.45 -2.01
CA THR A 136 9.39 -5.91 -3.39
C THR A 136 8.16 -6.70 -3.77
N TYR A 137 7.55 -6.35 -4.90
CA TYR A 137 6.33 -6.96 -5.40
C TYR A 137 6.53 -7.56 -6.79
N LYS A 138 5.95 -8.74 -6.99
CA LYS A 138 5.74 -9.33 -8.31
C LYS A 138 4.37 -8.91 -8.84
N VAL A 139 4.32 -8.48 -10.10
CA VAL A 139 3.08 -8.19 -10.81
C VAL A 139 2.63 -9.45 -11.53
N LYS A 140 1.56 -10.09 -11.06
CA LYS A 140 1.03 -11.34 -11.66
C LYS A 140 0.60 -11.17 -13.12
N LYS A 141 0.12 -9.98 -13.49
CA LYS A 141 -0.35 -9.64 -14.84
C LYS A 141 0.22 -8.28 -15.29
N PRO A 142 1.46 -8.22 -15.80
CA PRO A 142 2.15 -6.96 -16.15
C PRO A 142 1.45 -6.08 -17.20
N GLY A 143 0.48 -6.64 -17.93
CA GLY A 143 -0.22 -5.95 -19.00
C GLY A 143 0.76 -5.38 -20.03
N LYS A 144 0.43 -4.19 -20.56
CA LYS A 144 1.28 -3.48 -21.53
C LYS A 144 2.54 -2.86 -20.92
N SER A 145 2.58 -2.64 -19.60
CA SER A 145 3.74 -2.04 -18.94
C SER A 145 4.98 -2.96 -18.99
N GLY A 146 4.77 -4.27 -19.07
CA GLY A 146 5.85 -5.27 -19.02
C GLY A 146 6.57 -5.36 -17.67
N VAL A 147 6.21 -4.54 -16.68
CA VAL A 147 6.83 -4.56 -15.35
C VAL A 147 6.46 -5.84 -14.62
N LYS A 148 7.42 -6.75 -14.47
CA LYS A 148 7.22 -8.04 -13.79
C LYS A 148 7.43 -7.95 -12.28
N THR A 149 8.33 -7.08 -11.87
CA THR A 149 8.74 -6.88 -10.48
C THR A 149 9.12 -5.43 -10.27
N PHE A 150 8.79 -4.87 -9.11
CA PHE A 150 9.27 -3.57 -8.67
C PHE A 150 9.45 -3.56 -7.15
N THR A 151 10.21 -2.60 -6.65
CA THR A 151 10.41 -2.36 -5.22
C THR A 151 9.95 -0.95 -4.89
N ILE A 152 9.20 -0.81 -3.81
CA ILE A 152 8.93 0.49 -3.18
C ILE A 152 9.85 0.63 -1.99
N MET A 153 10.43 1.81 -1.85
CA MET A 153 11.14 2.26 -0.66
C MET A 153 10.32 3.38 -0.01
N SER A 154 10.18 3.34 1.31
CA SER A 154 9.53 4.37 2.13
C SER A 154 10.51 4.83 3.20
N ASP A 155 10.63 6.13 3.32
CA ASP A 155 11.49 6.82 4.28
C ASP A 155 10.86 8.17 4.62
N ASP A 156 10.87 8.53 5.90
CA ASP A 156 10.44 9.83 6.42
C ASP A 156 11.54 10.54 7.22
N SER A 157 12.76 9.99 7.23
CA SER A 157 13.88 10.51 8.00
C SER A 157 14.69 11.57 7.26
N GLU A 158 15.37 12.39 8.04
CA GLU A 158 16.51 13.17 7.55
C GLU A 158 17.77 12.30 7.68
N MET A 159 18.71 12.48 6.75
CA MET A 159 20.05 11.90 6.88
C MET A 159 20.83 12.69 7.94
N LEU A 160 21.63 11.98 8.75
CA LEU A 160 22.46 12.54 9.83
C LEU A 160 23.70 13.29 9.30
#